data_AF-W2G645-F1
#
_entry.id   AF-W2G645-F1
#
_cell.length_a   1.000
_cell.length_b   1.000
_cell.length_c   1.000
_cell.angle_alpha   90.00
_cell.angle_beta   90.00
_cell.angle_gamma   90.00
#
_symmetry.space_group_name_H-M   'P 1'
#
loop_
_entity.id
_entity.type
_entity.pdbx_description
1 polymer ?
#
loop_
_entity_poly.entity_id
_entity_poly.type
_entity_poly.pdbx_seq_one_letter_code
_entity_poly.pdbx_strand_id
1 'polypeptide(L)'
;DLHRHVAHNSEGHVVDTFLSTRYNTNEKRHELLVHWRGLDTVEDSWEPATVLLQDVPVAAKAFERSHQDDEAVQAMSAALGLSL
;
A
#
# COMPACT_ATOMS: atom_id res chain seq x y z
N ASP A 1 9.94 -13.80 19.46
CA ASP A 1 9.51 -12.42 19.22
C ASP A 1 9.56 -12.07 17.75
N LEU A 2 8.40 -11.91 17.13
CA LEU A 2 8.29 -11.54 15.73
C LEU A 2 7.98 -10.05 15.66
N HIS A 3 8.93 -9.29 15.12
CA HIS A 3 8.91 -7.84 14.96
C HIS A 3 7.61 -7.36 14.30
N ARG A 4 6.67 -6.86 15.12
CA ARG A 4 5.46 -6.17 14.69
C ARG A 4 5.88 -4.80 14.16
N HIS A 5 6.20 -4.71 12.87
CA HIS A 5 6.24 -3.43 12.17
C HIS A 5 4.79 -2.93 12.09
N VAL A 6 4.42 -2.10 13.05
CA VAL A 6 3.13 -1.44 13.08
C VAL A 6 3.24 -0.26 12.12
N ALA A 7 2.60 -0.36 10.95
CA ALA A 7 2.30 0.81 10.14
C ALA A 7 1.55 1.80 11.01
N HIS A 8 1.88 3.08 10.94
CA HIS A 8 1.03 4.14 11.45
C HIS A 8 0.78 5.07 10.28
N ASN A 9 -0.48 5.25 9.87
CA ASN A 9 -0.83 6.48 9.17
C ASN A 9 -0.67 7.68 10.13
N SER A 10 -0.86 8.91 9.65
CA SER A 10 -0.79 10.11 10.51
C SER A 10 -1.77 10.09 11.70
N GLU A 11 -2.72 9.16 11.73
CA GLU A 11 -3.72 8.97 12.77
C GLU A 11 -3.43 7.77 13.70
N GLY A 12 -2.38 6.99 13.42
CA GLY A 12 -1.92 5.87 14.25
C GLY A 12 -2.52 4.50 13.91
N HIS A 13 -3.27 4.35 12.81
CA HIS A 13 -3.88 3.07 12.39
C HIS A 13 -2.87 2.11 11.78
N VAL A 14 -3.11 0.81 12.01
CA VAL A 14 -2.25 -0.29 11.58
C VAL A 14 -2.78 -0.90 10.30
N VAL A 15 -1.95 -0.97 9.25
CA VAL A 15 -2.29 -1.71 8.02
C VAL A 15 -2.57 -3.17 8.36
N ASP A 16 -3.72 -3.68 7.92
CA ASP A 16 -4.00 -5.11 7.94
C ASP A 16 -3.63 -5.76 6.61
N THR A 17 -4.17 -5.24 5.51
CA THR A 17 -3.85 -5.70 4.15
C THR A 17 -3.98 -4.59 3.11
N PHE A 18 -3.37 -4.79 1.95
CA PHE A 18 -3.61 -3.99 0.75
C PHE A 18 -4.60 -4.71 -0.16
N LEU A 19 -5.55 -3.98 -0.70
CA LEU A 19 -6.66 -4.54 -1.49
C LEU A 19 -6.51 -4.27 -2.99
N SER A 20 -5.95 -3.11 -3.36
CA SER A 20 -5.85 -2.67 -4.75
C SER A 20 -4.83 -1.54 -4.89
N THR A 21 -4.50 -1.18 -6.14
CA THR A 21 -3.69 -0.02 -6.48
C THR A 21 -4.36 0.81 -7.57
N ARG A 22 -4.08 2.11 -7.60
CA ARG A 22 -4.51 3.01 -8.68
C ARG A 22 -3.50 4.12 -8.92
N TYR A 23 -3.58 4.72 -10.10
CA TYR A 23 -2.98 6.03 -10.33
C TYR A 23 -4.05 7.12 -10.15
N ASN A 24 -3.86 7.98 -9.16
CA ASN A 24 -4.73 9.13 -8.91
C ASN A 24 -4.30 10.27 -9.83
N THR A 25 -5.09 10.57 -10.85
CA THR A 25 -4.78 11.60 -11.86
C THR A 25 -4.87 13.02 -11.30
N ASN A 26 -5.70 13.25 -10.30
CA ASN A 26 -5.88 14.57 -9.67
C ASN A 26 -4.64 14.94 -8.84
N GLU A 27 -4.15 14.00 -8.03
CA GLU A 27 -2.98 14.20 -7.17
C GLU A 27 -1.66 13.75 -7.81
N LYS A 28 -1.74 13.18 -9.02
CA LYS A 28 -0.60 12.71 -9.84
C LYS A 28 0.33 11.77 -9.08
N ARG A 29 -0.24 10.79 -8.39
CA ARG A 29 0.50 9.81 -7.59
C ARG A 29 -0.14 8.43 -7.64
N HIS A 30 0.66 7.41 -7.35
CA HIS A 30 0.18 6.06 -7.11
C HIS A 30 -0.33 5.91 -5.67
N GLU A 31 -1.42 5.19 -5.50
CA GLU A 31 -2.07 4.95 -4.22
C GLU A 31 -2.38 3.46 -4.05
N LEU A 32 -2.32 3.00 -2.81
CA LEU A 32 -2.78 1.67 -2.41
C LEU A 32 -4.04 1.80 -1.58
N LEU A 33 -5.01 0.95 -1.85
CA LEU A 33 -6.19 0.81 -1.01
C LEU A 33 -5.83 -0.02 0.21
N VAL A 34 -5.95 0.58 1.39
CA VAL A 34 -5.58 0.01 2.67
C VAL A 34 -6.84 -0.44 3.40
N HIS A 35 -6.83 -1.69 3.87
CA HIS A 35 -7.72 -2.12 4.93
C HIS A 35 -7.00 -1.99 6.28
N TRP A 36 -7.65 -1.34 7.24
CA TRP A 36 -7.09 -1.04 8.55
C TRP A 36 -7.47 -2.09 9.58
N ARG A 37 -6.50 -2.51 10.39
CA ARG A 37 -6.70 -3.57 11.37
C ARG A 37 -7.70 -3.15 12.43
N GLY A 38 -8.78 -3.93 12.54
CA GLY A 38 -9.81 -3.74 13.55
C GLY A 38 -10.79 -2.62 13.22
N LEU A 39 -10.74 -2.07 12.01
CA LEU A 39 -11.74 -1.13 11.50
C LEU A 39 -12.62 -1.82 10.44
N ASP A 40 -13.81 -1.28 10.24
CA ASP A 40 -14.72 -1.75 9.19
C ASP A 40 -14.26 -1.32 7.80
N THR A 41 -14.72 -2.02 6.75
CA THR A 41 -14.35 -1.73 5.36
C THR A 41 -14.79 -0.35 4.87
N VAL A 42 -15.66 0.34 5.62
CA VAL A 42 -16.03 1.73 5.36
C VAL A 42 -14.86 2.70 5.63
N GLU A 43 -13.93 2.29 6.48
CA GLU A 43 -12.72 3.04 6.82
C GLU A 43 -11.58 2.78 5.83
N ASP A 44 -11.76 1.88 4.85
CA ASP A 44 -10.74 1.61 3.84
C ASP A 44 -10.41 2.89 3.07
N SER A 45 -9.12 3.22 3.01
CA SER A 45 -8.66 4.48 2.43
C SER A 45 -7.57 4.27 1.39
N TRP A 46 -7.53 5.19 0.44
CA TRP A 46 -6.46 5.26 -0.56
C TRP A 46 -5.32 6.09 0.00
N GLU A 47 -4.19 5.44 0.26
CA GLU A 47 -3.00 6.08 0.81
C GLU A 47 -1.89 6.18 -0.24
N PRO A 48 -1.04 7.22 -0.20
CA PRO A 48 0.08 7.33 -1.12
C PRO A 48 1.01 6.11 -1.03
N ALA A 49 1.26 5.46 -2.16
CA ALA A 49 2.10 4.26 -2.19
C ALA A 49 3.53 4.55 -1.70
N THR A 50 4.03 5.77 -1.91
CA THR A 50 5.34 6.22 -1.41
C THR A 50 5.42 6.24 0.11
N VAL A 51 4.36 6.68 0.79
CA VAL A 51 4.27 6.70 2.26
C VAL A 51 4.23 5.27 2.79
N LEU A 52 3.38 4.43 2.22
CA LEU A 52 3.26 3.03 2.64
C LEU A 52 4.52 2.20 2.39
N LEU A 53 5.29 2.50 1.33
CA LEU A 53 6.59 1.88 1.10
C LEU A 53 7.64 2.30 2.13
N GLN A 54 7.51 3.50 2.73
CA GLN A 54 8.38 3.96 3.81
C GLN A 54 7.95 3.35 5.15
N ASP A 55 6.65 3.34 5.45
CA ASP A 55 6.14 2.93 6.75
C ASP A 55 6.01 1.41 6.90
N VAL A 56 5.58 0.71 5.84
CA VAL A 56 5.44 -0.75 5.79
C VAL A 56 6.00 -1.37 4.52
N PRO A 57 7.31 -1.23 4.26
CA PRO A 57 7.97 -1.73 3.06
C PRO A 57 7.75 -3.23 2.84
N VAL A 58 7.70 -4.02 3.92
CA VAL A 58 7.53 -5.48 3.83
C VAL A 58 6.16 -5.85 3.27
N ALA A 59 5.09 -5.25 3.80
CA ALA A 59 3.72 -5.53 3.37
C ALA A 59 3.48 -5.00 1.95
N ALA A 60 3.96 -3.79 1.65
CA ALA A 60 3.75 -3.17 0.33
C ALA A 60 4.45 -3.96 -0.78
N LYS A 61 5.70 -4.41 -0.55
CA LYS A 61 6.41 -5.28 -1.50
C LYS A 61 5.82 -6.69 -1.58
N ALA A 62 5.19 -7.19 -0.52
CA ALA A 62 4.50 -8.47 -0.57
C ALA A 62 3.26 -8.41 -1.46
N PHE A 63 2.48 -7.33 -1.34
CA PHE A 63 1.33 -7.06 -2.21
C PHE A 63 1.75 -6.96 -3.68
N GLU A 64 2.82 -6.23 -3.96
CA GLU A 64 3.35 -6.08 -5.32
C GLU A 64 3.75 -7.44 -5.93
N ARG A 65 4.55 -8.25 -5.23
CA ARG A 65 4.94 -9.60 -5.70
C ARG A 65 3.76 -10.54 -5.93
N SER A 66 2.71 -10.45 -5.12
CA SER A 66 1.53 -11.32 -5.27
C SER A 66 0.61 -10.90 -6.42
N HIS A 67 0.81 -9.70 -6.99
CA HIS A 67 0.00 -9.13 -8.06
C HIS A 67 0.87 -8.69 -9.25
N GLN A 68 1.98 -9.39 -9.50
CA GLN A 68 2.93 -9.04 -10.58
C GLN A 68 2.31 -9.05 -11.99
N ASP A 69 1.21 -9.78 -12.18
CA ASP A 69 0.47 -9.85 -13.45
C ASP A 69 -0.55 -8.71 -13.63
N ASP A 70 -0.75 -7.87 -12.61
CA ASP A 70 -1.67 -6.72 -12.66
C ASP A 70 -0.96 -5.50 -13.28
N GLU A 71 -1.52 -4.97 -14.38
CA GLU A 71 -0.93 -3.82 -15.11
C GLU A 71 -0.77 -2.57 -14.23
N ALA A 72 -1.69 -2.31 -13.30
CA ALA A 72 -1.61 -1.17 -12.40
C ALA A 72 -0.50 -1.35 -11.37
N VAL A 73 -0.28 -2.59 -10.90
CA VAL A 73 0.85 -2.93 -10.02
C VAL A 73 2.17 -2.82 -10.76
N GLN A 74 2.25 -3.28 -12.01
CA GLN A 74 3.44 -3.10 -12.84
C GLN A 74 3.74 -1.62 -13.08
N ALA A 75 2.73 -0.81 -13.41
CA ALA A 75 2.89 0.62 -13.62
C ALA A 75 3.36 1.34 -12.35
N MET A 76 2.78 1.01 -11.20
CA MET A 76 3.21 1.53 -9.90
C MET A 76 4.66 1.11 -9.58
N SER A 77 5.01 -0.15 -9.78
CA SER A 77 6.35 -0.69 -9.49
C SER A 77 7.41 -0.03 -10.35
N ALA A 78 7.13 0.12 -11.65
CA ALA A 78 7.99 0.84 -12.59
C ALA A 78 8.17 2.31 -12.20
N ALA A 79 7.08 3.02 -11.86
CA ALA A 79 7.12 4.42 -11.47
C ALA A 79 7.88 4.66 -10.15
N LEU A 80 7.83 3.70 -9.23
CA LEU A 80 8.46 3.80 -7.91
C LEU A 80 9.84 3.13 -7.84
N GLY A 81 10.34 2.61 -8.97
CA GLY A 81 11.66 1.97 -9.05
C GLY A 81 11.76 0.69 -8.21
N LEU A 82 10.66 -0.03 -8.04
CA LEU A 82 10.65 -1.33 -7.36
C LEU A 82 11.12 -2.41 -8.35
N SER A 83 12.02 -3.29 -7.89
CA SER A 83 12.42 -4.46 -8.67
C SER A 83 11.35 -5.55 -8.50
N LEU A 84 10.61 -5.82 -9.58
CA LEU A 84 9.75 -7.00 -9.74
C LEU A 84 10.60 -8.28 -9.75
#